data_AF-A0A1A9LBY7-F1
#
_entry.id   AF-A0A1A9LBY7-F1
#
_cell.length_a   1.000
_cell.length_b   1.000
_cell.length_c   1.000
_cell.angle_alpha   90.00
_cell.angle_beta   90.00
_cell.angle_gamma   90.00
#
_symmetry.space_group_name_H-M   'P 1'
#
loop_
_entity.id
_entity.type
_entity.pdbx_description
1 polymer ?
#
loop_
_entity_poly.entity_id
_entity_poly.type
_entity_poly.pdbx_seq_one_letter_code
_entity_poly.pdbx_strand_id
1 'polypeptide(L)'
;MKNILYIFLLASFCINAQEKDCAFFKTGNFKYVLEEQPEIVIRTDSTQVEINPIDKIEIHSTVEWVSDCEYVLTYKRIENYPEDVSHIIGKKNYCEILETKGNWMKVHAKGVYVDAPVEFIKLDD
;
A
#
# COMPACT_ATOMS: atom_id res chain seq x y z
N MET A 1 -3.19 -38.05 -52.48
CA MET A 1 -3.79 -36.77 -52.09
C MET A 1 -3.95 -36.78 -50.58
N LYS A 2 -3.25 -35.87 -49.90
CA LYS A 2 -2.86 -35.94 -48.49
C LYS A 2 -3.72 -34.95 -47.70
N ASN A 3 -4.83 -35.43 -47.13
CA ASN A 3 -5.69 -34.61 -46.27
C ASN A 3 -5.35 -34.91 -44.81
N ILE A 4 -4.38 -34.17 -44.27
CA ILE A 4 -4.09 -34.17 -42.83
C ILE A 4 -4.97 -33.09 -42.21
N LEU A 5 -6.02 -33.53 -41.52
CA LEU A 5 -6.89 -32.68 -40.72
C LEU A 5 -6.16 -32.33 -39.42
N TYR A 6 -5.52 -31.15 -39.39
CA TYR A 6 -4.94 -30.60 -38.17
C TYR A 6 -6.03 -29.90 -37.36
N ILE A 7 -6.55 -30.59 -36.33
CA ILE A 7 -7.34 -30.00 -35.27
C ILE A 7 -6.38 -29.21 -34.37
N PHE A 8 -6.36 -27.88 -34.55
CA PHE A 8 -5.67 -26.96 -33.65
C PHE A 8 -6.53 -26.79 -32.39
N LEU A 9 -6.19 -27.54 -31.34
CA LEU A 9 -6.74 -27.35 -30.00
C LEU A 9 -6.09 -26.08 -29.42
N LEU A 10 -6.74 -24.93 -29.60
CA LEU A 10 -6.40 -23.70 -28.87
C LEU A 10 -6.80 -23.89 -27.40
N ALA A 11 -5.90 -24.49 -26.62
CA ALA A 11 -5.99 -24.46 -25.17
C ALA A 11 -5.94 -22.99 -24.73
N SER A 12 -7.10 -22.48 -24.32
CA SER A 12 -7.21 -21.16 -23.71
C SER A 12 -6.39 -21.17 -22.42
N PHE A 13 -5.24 -20.50 -22.44
CA PHE A 13 -4.53 -20.15 -21.23
C PHE A 13 -5.38 -19.16 -20.45
N CYS A 14 -6.16 -19.66 -19.48
CA CYS A 14 -6.69 -18.81 -18.42
C CYS A 14 -5.50 -18.38 -17.56
N ILE A 15 -4.92 -17.23 -17.88
CA ILE A 15 -4.02 -16.52 -16.98
C ILE A 15 -4.91 -16.07 -15.83
N ASN A 16 -5.00 -16.88 -14.77
CA ASN A 16 -5.57 -16.43 -13.51
C ASN A 16 -4.58 -15.44 -12.89
N ALA A 17 -4.51 -14.23 -13.45
CA ALA A 17 -4.01 -13.09 -12.69
C ALA A 17 -5.05 -12.88 -11.59
N GLN A 18 -4.72 -13.28 -10.36
CA GLN A 18 -5.58 -13.00 -9.22
C GLN A 18 -5.81 -11.50 -9.18
N GLU A 19 -7.07 -11.08 -9.30
CA GLU A 19 -7.43 -9.67 -9.22
C GLU A 19 -7.07 -9.14 -7.83
N LYS A 20 -6.43 -7.98 -7.77
CA LYS A 20 -5.98 -7.37 -6.52
C LYS A 20 -7.19 -6.85 -5.76
N ASP A 21 -7.38 -7.27 -4.51
CA ASP A 21 -8.47 -6.78 -3.66
C ASP A 21 -8.09 -5.46 -2.99
N CYS A 22 -7.81 -4.43 -3.79
CA CYS A 22 -7.37 -3.13 -3.27
C CYS A 22 -8.45 -2.45 -2.41
N ALA A 23 -9.73 -2.72 -2.71
CA ALA A 23 -10.86 -2.21 -1.93
C ALA A 23 -10.78 -2.62 -0.45
N PHE A 24 -10.41 -3.87 -0.17
CA PHE A 24 -10.21 -4.37 1.19
C PHE A 24 -9.15 -3.59 1.99
N PHE A 25 -8.15 -3.00 1.32
CA PHE A 25 -7.04 -2.28 1.96
C PHE A 25 -7.24 -0.75 2.00
N LYS A 26 -8.36 -0.22 1.49
CA LYS A 26 -8.59 1.24 1.46
C LYS A 26 -8.69 1.85 2.86
N THR A 27 -9.18 1.08 3.83
CA THR A 27 -9.32 1.49 5.23
C THR A 27 -8.87 0.37 6.17
N GLY A 28 -8.70 0.67 7.46
CA GLY A 28 -8.41 -0.29 8.51
C GLY A 28 -7.11 -0.02 9.25
N ASN A 29 -6.73 -0.96 10.10
CA ASN A 29 -5.49 -0.91 10.86
C ASN A 29 -4.46 -1.85 10.21
N PHE A 30 -3.21 -1.42 10.13
CA PHE A 30 -2.12 -2.19 9.52
C PHE A 30 -0.88 -2.16 10.39
N LYS A 31 -0.04 -3.17 10.19
CA LYS A 31 1.35 -3.19 10.64
C LYS A 31 2.26 -3.45 9.46
N TYR A 32 3.49 -2.97 9.53
CA TYR A 32 4.54 -3.37 8.60
C TYR A 32 4.87 -4.85 8.80
N VAL A 33 5.27 -5.52 7.73
CA VAL A 33 5.82 -6.89 7.81
C VAL A 33 7.23 -6.88 8.38
N LEU A 34 8.00 -5.83 8.09
CA LEU A 34 9.37 -5.69 8.57
C LEU A 34 9.37 -5.44 10.09
N GLU A 35 10.02 -6.32 10.86
CA GLU A 35 10.00 -6.27 12.33
C GLU A 35 10.63 -4.99 12.90
N GLU A 36 11.58 -4.39 12.18
CA GLU A 36 12.23 -3.14 12.56
C GLU A 36 11.34 -1.89 12.35
N GLN A 37 10.14 -2.05 11.78
CA GLN A 37 9.13 -0.99 11.62
C GLN A 37 7.92 -1.29 12.53
N PRO A 38 7.98 -0.91 13.82
CA PRO A 38 6.95 -1.24 14.81
C PRO A 38 5.67 -0.40 14.64
N GLU A 39 5.62 0.49 13.67
CA GLU A 39 4.53 1.44 13.46
C GLU A 39 3.19 0.73 13.22
N ILE A 40 2.15 1.23 13.88
CA ILE A 40 0.77 0.91 13.57
C ILE A 40 0.22 1.99 12.66
N VAL A 41 -0.37 1.58 11.55
CA VAL A 41 -0.99 2.46 10.57
C VAL A 41 -2.50 2.37 10.70
N ILE A 42 -3.15 3.50 10.98
CA ILE A 42 -4.61 3.61 11.05
C ILE A 42 -5.07 4.42 9.85
N ARG A 43 -5.80 3.80 8.91
CA ARG A 43 -6.25 4.45 7.67
C ARG A 43 -7.77 4.51 7.60
N THR A 44 -8.29 5.69 7.30
CA THR A 44 -9.68 5.93 6.92
C THR A 44 -9.79 6.18 5.42
N ASP A 45 -10.97 6.54 4.93
CA ASP A 45 -11.17 6.91 3.53
C ASP A 45 -10.36 8.15 3.09
N SER A 46 -9.96 8.99 4.04
CA SER A 46 -9.42 10.34 3.79
C SER A 46 -8.20 10.70 4.65
N THR A 47 -7.85 9.88 5.65
CA THR A 47 -6.71 10.13 6.55
C THR A 47 -5.92 8.87 6.85
N GLN A 48 -4.64 9.06 7.20
CA GLN A 48 -3.76 8.02 7.71
C GLN A 48 -2.96 8.56 8.88
N VAL A 49 -2.88 7.80 9.96
CA VAL A 49 -2.01 8.07 11.11
C VAL A 49 -1.08 6.89 11.30
N GLU A 50 0.22 7.15 11.34
CA GLU A 50 1.24 6.15 11.68
C GLU A 50 1.78 6.47 13.08
N ILE A 51 1.74 5.49 13.97
CA ILE A 51 2.13 5.66 15.37
C ILE A 51 3.25 4.67 15.68
N ASN A 52 4.43 5.18 16.03
CA ASN A 52 5.49 4.35 16.55
C ASN A 52 5.25 4.10 18.06
N PRO A 53 5.03 2.85 18.50
CA PRO A 53 4.67 2.57 19.89
C PRO A 53 5.83 2.74 20.87
N ILE A 54 7.07 2.82 20.41
CA ILE A 54 8.27 2.91 21.25
C ILE A 54 8.60 4.36 21.58
N ASP A 55 8.80 5.20 20.55
CA ASP A 55 9.18 6.61 20.73
C ASP A 55 8.00 7.59 20.72
N LYS A 56 6.79 7.09 20.42
CA LYS A 56 5.54 7.87 20.37
C LYS A 56 5.50 8.92 19.27
N ILE A 57 6.33 8.80 18.25
CA ILE A 57 6.23 9.63 17.04
C ILE A 57 4.92 9.31 16.35
N GLU A 58 4.19 10.36 15.97
CA GLU A 58 2.98 10.25 15.17
C GLU A 58 3.09 11.02 13.87
N ILE A 59 2.76 10.36 12.76
CA ILE A 59 2.75 10.96 11.43
C ILE A 59 1.32 10.97 10.93
N HIS A 60 0.77 12.17 10.71
CA HIS A 60 -0.59 12.35 10.25
C HIS A 60 -0.59 12.84 8.81
N SER A 61 -1.31 12.13 7.95
CA SER A 61 -1.40 12.40 6.52
C SER A 61 -2.86 12.40 6.05
N THR A 62 -3.15 13.15 4.99
CA THR A 62 -4.38 12.93 4.20
C THR A 62 -4.15 11.85 3.17
N VAL A 63 -5.22 11.10 2.87
CA VAL A 63 -5.27 10.06 1.84
C VAL A 63 -6.16 10.56 0.70
N GLU A 64 -5.65 10.51 -0.53
CA GLU A 64 -6.43 10.80 -1.73
C GLU A 64 -6.31 9.60 -2.69
N TRP A 65 -7.40 8.85 -2.85
CA TRP A 65 -7.46 7.71 -3.79
C TRP A 65 -7.63 8.23 -5.21
N VAL A 66 -6.66 7.96 -6.07
CA VAL A 66 -6.67 8.36 -7.49
C VAL A 66 -7.19 7.24 -8.39
N SER A 67 -7.10 6.00 -7.94
CA SER A 67 -7.71 4.82 -8.54
C SER A 67 -8.06 3.79 -7.46
N ASP A 68 -8.44 2.56 -7.85
CA ASP A 68 -8.73 1.52 -6.87
C ASP A 68 -7.50 1.03 -6.11
N CYS A 69 -6.33 1.05 -6.75
CA CYS A 69 -5.08 0.55 -6.16
C CYS A 69 -4.03 1.65 -5.95
N GLU A 70 -4.34 2.90 -6.28
CA GLU A 70 -3.40 4.01 -6.17
C GLU A 70 -3.97 5.11 -5.28
N TYR A 71 -3.13 5.62 -4.40
CA TYR A 71 -3.46 6.72 -3.51
C TYR A 71 -2.26 7.60 -3.24
N VAL A 72 -2.53 8.84 -2.83
CA VAL A 72 -1.53 9.82 -2.47
C VAL A 72 -1.67 10.14 -0.99
N LEU A 73 -0.57 9.98 -0.26
CA LEU A 73 -0.43 10.49 1.09
C LEU A 73 0.17 11.88 1.05
N THR A 74 -0.41 12.83 1.78
CA THR A 74 0.19 14.15 1.98
C THR A 74 0.40 14.39 3.47
N TYR A 75 1.66 14.59 3.88
CA TYR A 75 2.00 14.86 5.29
C TYR A 75 1.34 16.16 5.76
N LYS A 76 0.59 16.10 6.86
CA LYS A 76 -0.11 17.25 7.46
C LYS A 76 0.50 17.73 8.75
N ARG A 77 0.86 16.81 9.64
CA ARG A 77 1.53 17.10 10.91
C ARG A 77 2.37 15.90 11.34
N ILE A 78 3.44 16.18 12.05
CA ILE A 78 4.28 15.17 12.72
C ILE A 78 4.41 15.61 14.17
N GLU A 79 4.14 14.70 15.09
CA GLU A 79 4.18 14.97 16.52
C GLU A 79 5.28 14.15 17.20
N ASN A 80 5.84 14.69 18.29
CA ASN A 80 6.86 14.05 19.13
C ASN A 80 8.19 13.71 18.43
N TYR A 81 8.44 14.25 17.24
CA TYR A 81 9.74 14.13 16.60
C TYR A 81 10.77 15.02 17.33
N PRO A 82 12.00 14.53 17.60
CA PRO A 82 12.99 15.28 18.37
C PRO A 82 13.57 16.51 17.65
N GLU A 83 13.43 16.58 16.32
CA GLU A 83 13.98 17.62 15.46
C GLU A 83 12.89 18.37 14.66
N ASP A 84 13.25 19.51 14.08
CA ASP A 84 12.32 20.25 13.20
C ASP A 84 12.14 19.55 11.86
N VAL A 85 10.92 19.06 11.65
CA VAL A 85 10.48 18.35 10.44
C VAL A 85 9.47 19.16 9.61
N SER A 86 9.38 20.47 9.84
CA SER A 86 8.44 21.36 9.12
C SER A 86 8.61 21.30 7.60
N HIS A 87 9.82 21.02 7.12
CA HIS A 87 10.14 20.88 5.70
C HIS A 87 9.48 19.66 5.01
N ILE A 88 9.00 18.69 5.80
CA ILE A 88 8.29 17.49 5.32
C ILE A 88 6.79 17.77 5.12
N ILE A 89 6.23 18.75 5.82
CA ILE A 89 4.81 19.07 5.75
C ILE A 89 4.42 19.50 4.32
N GLY A 90 3.34 18.92 3.81
CA GLY A 90 2.86 19.12 2.44
C GLY A 90 3.59 18.29 1.37
N LYS A 91 4.68 17.58 1.71
CA LYS A 91 5.28 16.60 0.80
C LYS A 91 4.34 15.42 0.60
N LYS A 92 4.49 14.77 -0.55
CA LYS A 92 3.61 13.69 -1.01
C LYS A 92 4.36 12.37 -1.14
N ASN A 93 3.71 11.28 -0.77
CA ASN A 93 4.05 9.93 -1.18
C ASN A 93 2.95 9.41 -2.09
N TYR A 94 3.34 8.90 -3.24
CA TYR A 94 2.50 8.20 -4.19
C TYR A 94 2.61 6.71 -3.90
N CYS A 95 1.47 6.07 -3.68
CA CYS A 95 1.39 4.69 -3.25
C CYS A 95 0.61 3.87 -4.27
N GLU A 96 1.19 2.76 -4.73
CA GLU A 96 0.53 1.79 -5.61
C GLU A 96 0.50 0.42 -4.94
N ILE A 97 -0.69 -0.16 -4.76
CA ILE A 97 -0.85 -1.54 -4.31
C ILE A 97 -0.45 -2.47 -5.48
N LEU A 98 0.69 -3.13 -5.33
CA LEU A 98 1.27 -4.01 -6.33
C LEU A 98 0.72 -5.43 -6.24
N GLU A 99 0.43 -5.90 -5.03
CA GLU A 99 0.04 -7.30 -4.77
C GLU A 99 -0.83 -7.39 -3.51
N THR A 100 -1.79 -8.32 -3.51
CA THR A 100 -2.65 -8.61 -2.34
C THR A 100 -2.81 -10.11 -2.17
N LYS A 101 -2.77 -10.59 -0.92
CA LYS A 101 -3.01 -12.01 -0.59
C LYS A 101 -3.61 -12.12 0.81
N GLY A 102 -4.91 -12.42 0.90
CA GLY A 102 -5.61 -12.45 2.19
C GLY A 102 -5.55 -11.06 2.85
N ASN A 103 -5.02 -10.99 4.07
CA ASN A 103 -4.81 -9.73 4.79
C ASN A 103 -3.44 -9.08 4.55
N TRP A 104 -2.62 -9.63 3.66
CA TRP A 104 -1.33 -9.05 3.30
C TRP A 104 -1.41 -8.23 2.01
N MET A 105 -0.67 -7.13 1.94
CA MET A 105 -0.47 -6.37 0.70
C MET A 105 0.98 -5.90 0.55
N LYS A 106 1.41 -5.74 -0.70
CA LYS A 106 2.65 -5.07 -1.09
C LYS A 106 2.31 -3.75 -1.78
N VAL A 107 2.95 -2.68 -1.34
CA VAL A 107 2.73 -1.32 -1.82
C VAL A 107 4.06 -0.73 -2.29
N HIS A 108 4.13 -0.18 -3.49
CA HIS A 108 5.24 0.69 -3.85
C HIS A 108 4.96 2.08 -3.29
N ALA A 109 5.78 2.54 -2.35
CA ALA A 109 5.74 3.92 -1.87
C ALA A 109 6.85 4.74 -2.55
N LYS A 110 6.46 5.86 -3.16
CA LYS A 110 7.37 6.79 -3.82
C LYS A 110 7.13 8.23 -3.37
N GLY A 111 8.14 8.87 -2.80
CA GLY A 111 8.11 10.25 -2.33
C GLY A 111 9.48 10.88 -2.39
N VAL A 112 9.69 11.94 -1.61
CA VAL A 112 10.99 12.64 -1.56
C VAL A 112 12.08 11.79 -0.90
N TYR A 113 11.71 10.97 0.09
CA TYR A 113 12.64 10.21 0.93
C TYR A 113 12.54 8.68 0.75
N VAL A 114 11.55 8.21 -0.01
CA VAL A 114 11.29 6.79 -0.20
C VAL A 114 11.02 6.51 -1.67
N ASP A 115 11.59 5.43 -2.20
CA ASP A 115 11.22 4.86 -3.50
C ASP A 115 11.47 3.35 -3.40
N ALA A 116 10.53 2.66 -2.77
CA ALA A 116 10.69 1.26 -2.40
C ALA A 116 9.35 0.53 -2.23
N PRO A 117 9.34 -0.81 -2.42
CA PRO A 117 8.24 -1.64 -1.97
C PRO A 117 8.22 -1.72 -0.45
N VAL A 118 7.01 -1.71 0.11
CA VAL A 118 6.69 -1.80 1.52
C VAL A 118 5.57 -2.81 1.67
N GLU A 119 5.64 -3.66 2.69
CA GLU A 119 4.66 -4.73 2.89
C GLU A 119 3.92 -4.54 4.20
N PHE A 120 2.61 -4.79 4.17
CA PHE A 120 1.70 -4.59 5.28
C PHE A 120 0.84 -5.82 5.53
N ILE A 121 0.48 -6.01 6.80
CA ILE A 121 -0.59 -6.90 7.24
C ILE A 121 -1.73 -6.03 7.77
N LYS A 122 -2.93 -6.19 7.21
CA LYS A 122 -4.16 -5.65 7.79
C LYS A 122 -4.55 -6.46 9.02
N LEU A 123 -4.82 -5.74 10.11
CA LEU A 123 -5.24 -6.28 11.39
C LEU A 123 -6.76 -6.43 11.39
N ASP A 124 -7.26 -7.44 12.10
CA ASP A 124 -8.68 -7.59 12.37
C ASP A 124 -9.12 -6.48 13.37
N ASP A 125 -10.31 -5.94 13.16
CA ASP A 125 -10.92 -4.91 14.02
C ASP A 125 -11.36 -5.47 15.38
#